data_AF-A0A368GM00-F1
#
_entry.id   AF-A0A368GM00-F1
#
_cell.length_a   1.000
_cell.length_b   1.000
_cell.length_c   1.000
_cell.angle_alpha   90.00
_cell.angle_beta   90.00
_cell.angle_gamma   90.00
#
_symmetry.space_group_name_H-M   'P 1'
#
loop_
_entity.id
_entity.type
_entity.pdbx_description
1 polymer ?
#
loop_
_entity_poly.entity_id
_entity_poly.type
_entity_poly.pdbx_seq_one_letter_code
_entity_poly.pdbx_strand_id
1 'polypeptide(L)'
;MARWKRSGRATDEDHLVHCADFMRFYLVKACDPVEAIQHYSHRVRGRGSKKEELKHVPENIVEILISELPPRWTLLGPIQMAAEELMDNPTKSFLKLGSNNEERKKALEYRKDCRRDWTPNCSVAINRAL
;
A
#
# COMPACT_ATOMS: atom_id res chain seq x y z
N MET A 1 6.56 10.33 -18.52
CA MET A 1 6.23 10.23 -17.08
C MET A 1 7.47 9.77 -16.34
N ALA A 2 7.91 10.49 -15.30
CA ALA A 2 9.03 10.05 -14.48
C ALA A 2 8.66 8.70 -13.83
N ARG A 3 9.55 7.71 -13.91
CA ARG A 3 9.40 6.45 -13.17
C ARG A 3 10.07 6.63 -11.81
N TRP A 4 9.37 6.25 -10.74
CA TRP A 4 9.99 6.19 -9.42
C TRP A 4 11.19 5.24 -9.46
N LYS A 5 12.29 5.66 -8.82
CA LYS A 5 13.51 4.87 -8.66
C LYS A 5 13.86 4.82 -7.18
N ARG A 6 14.34 3.66 -6.74
CA ARG A 6 14.83 3.48 -5.36
C ARG A 6 16.01 4.40 -5.09
N SER A 7 16.07 4.91 -3.86
CA SER A 7 17.24 5.62 -3.36
C SER A 7 18.43 4.65 -3.32
N GLY A 8 19.57 5.04 -3.90
CA GLY A 8 20.79 4.24 -3.87
C GLY A 8 21.45 4.12 -2.49
N ARG A 9 20.93 4.84 -1.49
CA ARG A 9 21.41 4.81 -0.10
C ARG A 9 20.68 3.79 0.79
N ALA A 10 19.55 3.25 0.33
CA ALA A 10 18.75 2.28 1.06
C ALA A 10 19.09 0.86 0.59
N THR A 11 19.29 -0.05 1.53
CA THR A 11 19.49 -1.48 1.26
C THR A 11 18.19 -2.11 0.77
N ASP A 12 18.25 -3.29 0.14
CA ASP A 12 17.05 -3.97 -0.36
C ASP A 12 16.06 -4.37 0.76
N GLU A 13 16.54 -4.47 2.00
CA GLU A 13 15.78 -4.84 3.20
C GLU A 13 15.12 -3.64 3.89
N ASP A 14 15.45 -2.40 3.50
CA ASP A 14 14.88 -1.16 4.05
C ASP A 14 13.46 -0.89 3.54
N HIS A 15 12.57 -1.89 3.62
CA HIS A 15 11.23 -1.90 3.06
C HIS A 15 10.39 -0.67 3.45
N LEU A 16 10.55 -0.20 4.68
CA LEU A 16 9.79 0.95 5.17
C LEU A 16 10.28 2.29 4.58
N VAL A 17 11.59 2.44 4.35
CA VAL A 17 12.17 3.62 3.66
C VAL A 17 11.68 3.65 2.22
N HIS A 18 11.77 2.51 1.57
CA HIS A 18 11.32 2.25 0.23
C HIS A 18 9.83 2.55 0.02
N CYS A 19 8.96 2.09 0.91
CA CYS A 19 7.54 2.41 0.89
C CYS A 19 7.31 3.92 1.09
N ALA A 20 7.97 4.55 2.06
CA ALA A 20 7.80 5.98 2.32
C ALA A 20 8.23 6.84 1.12
N ASP A 21 9.36 6.50 0.48
CA ASP A 21 9.86 7.20 -0.70
C ASP A 21 8.93 7.06 -1.91
N PHE A 22 8.35 5.87 -2.11
CA PHE A 22 7.33 5.67 -3.14
C PHE A 22 6.09 6.51 -2.86
N MET A 23 5.58 6.50 -1.63
CA MET A 23 4.40 7.30 -1.25
C MET A 23 4.63 8.79 -1.46
N ARG A 24 5.80 9.31 -1.09
CA ARG A 24 6.17 10.72 -1.37
C ARG A 24 6.12 11.02 -2.86
N PHE A 25 6.75 10.17 -3.67
CA PHE A 25 6.77 10.34 -5.12
C PHE A 25 5.35 10.32 -5.71
N TYR A 26 4.53 9.37 -5.27
CA TYR A 26 3.14 9.24 -5.73
C TYR A 26 2.31 10.47 -5.37
N LEU A 27 2.35 10.90 -4.10
CA LEU A 27 1.59 12.05 -3.62
C LEU A 27 1.99 13.36 -4.30
N VAL A 28 3.29 13.60 -4.52
CA VAL A 28 3.77 14.77 -5.29
C VAL A 28 3.27 14.78 -6.73
N LYS A 29 2.97 13.61 -7.30
CA LYS A 29 2.42 13.50 -8.67
C LYS A 29 0.91 13.52 -8.71
N ALA A 30 0.24 13.03 -7.68
CA ALA A 30 -1.21 12.91 -7.61
C ALA A 30 -1.90 14.17 -7.06
N CYS A 31 -1.20 14.98 -6.26
CA CYS A 31 -1.75 16.22 -5.70
C CYS A 31 -1.47 17.42 -6.60
N ASP A 32 -2.52 18.21 -6.86
CA ASP A 32 -2.45 19.51 -7.53
C ASP A 32 -3.34 20.51 -6.77
N PRO A 33 -2.77 21.54 -6.10
CA PRO A 33 -1.34 21.85 -6.02
C PRO A 33 -0.57 20.86 -5.13
N VAL A 34 0.73 20.69 -5.39
CA VAL A 34 1.59 19.74 -4.65
C VAL A 34 1.63 20.09 -3.16
N GLU A 35 1.58 21.37 -2.82
CA GLU A 35 1.60 21.91 -1.47
C GLU A 35 0.38 21.48 -0.65
N ALA A 36 -0.73 21.11 -1.31
CA ALA A 36 -1.94 20.66 -0.63
C ALA A 36 -1.66 19.49 0.32
N ILE A 37 -0.74 18.59 -0.04
CA ILE A 37 -0.40 17.43 0.78
C ILE A 37 0.28 17.80 2.10
N GLN A 38 0.95 18.96 2.16
CA GLN A 38 1.66 19.44 3.37
C GLN A 38 0.68 19.82 4.49
N HIS A 39 -0.60 20.02 4.16
CA HIS A 39 -1.66 20.30 5.13
C HIS A 39 -2.28 19.04 5.73
N TYR A 40 -1.79 17.85 5.33
CA TYR A 40 -2.31 16.57 5.79
C TYR A 40 -1.29 15.80 6.63
N SER A 41 -1.82 14.97 7.52
CA SER A 41 -1.05 14.03 8.32
C SER A 41 -1.81 12.72 8.46
N HIS A 42 -1.08 11.61 8.54
CA HIS A 42 -1.65 10.32 8.92
C HIS A 42 -1.17 9.98 10.32
N ARG A 43 -2.05 10.00 11.32
CA ARG A 43 -1.69 9.75 12.72
C ARG A 43 -1.89 8.27 13.04
N VAL A 44 -0.81 7.55 13.33
CA VAL A 44 -0.87 6.13 13.69
C VAL A 44 -1.04 6.02 15.21
N ARG A 45 -2.23 5.61 15.67
CA ARG A 45 -2.54 5.32 17.10
C ARG A 45 -2.00 6.35 18.11
N GLY A 46 -2.22 7.65 17.85
CA GLY A 46 -1.77 8.73 18.74
C GLY A 46 -0.26 8.99 18.78
N ARG A 47 0.57 8.15 18.14
CA ARG A 47 1.99 8.38 17.93
C ARG A 47 2.19 9.01 16.56
N GLY A 48 2.05 10.32 16.54
CA GLY A 48 2.37 11.16 15.39
C GLY A 48 2.42 12.59 15.90
N SER A 49 3.61 13.01 16.32
CA SER A 49 3.94 14.38 16.74
C SER A 49 3.88 15.34 15.54
N LYS A 50 2.72 15.41 14.91
CA LYS A 50 2.43 16.31 13.81
C LYS A 50 1.50 17.37 14.34
N LYS A 51 1.83 18.62 14.02
CA LYS A 51 1.14 19.81 14.49
C LYS A 51 -0.37 19.59 14.46
N GLU A 52 -1.07 19.96 15.54
CA GLU A 52 -2.51 19.73 15.66
C GLU A 52 -3.30 20.34 14.49
N GLU A 53 -2.78 21.43 13.91
CA GLU A 53 -3.31 22.15 12.75
C GLU A 53 -3.40 21.33 11.45
N LEU A 54 -2.70 20.18 11.34
CA LEU A 54 -2.74 19.34 10.15
C LEU A 54 -4.01 18.48 10.09
N LYS A 55 -4.64 18.45 8.92
CA LYS A 55 -5.82 17.63 8.64
C LYS A 55 -5.45 16.15 8.65
N HIS A 56 -6.39 15.31 9.08
CA HIS A 56 -6.23 13.86 8.96
C HIS A 56 -6.44 13.42 7.51
N VAL A 57 -5.58 12.54 7.01
CA VAL A 57 -5.84 11.81 5.77
C VAL A 57 -7.00 10.82 6.00
N PRO A 58 -8.08 10.88 5.19
CA PRO A 58 -9.19 9.94 5.27
C PRO A 58 -8.75 8.48 5.10
N GLU A 59 -9.38 7.54 5.81
CA GLU A 59 -9.01 6.11 5.77
C GLU A 59 -9.12 5.50 4.38
N ASN A 60 -10.13 5.87 3.59
CA ASN A 60 -10.27 5.40 2.22
C ASN A 60 -9.06 5.79 1.34
N ILE A 61 -8.46 6.96 1.57
CA ILE A 61 -7.25 7.39 0.85
C ILE A 61 -6.04 6.57 1.32
N VAL A 62 -5.94 6.26 2.62
CA VAL A 62 -4.90 5.39 3.16
C VAL A 62 -4.98 4.00 2.53
N GLU A 63 -6.18 3.44 2.41
CA GLU A 63 -6.40 2.16 1.76
C GLU A 63 -6.01 2.17 0.28
N ILE A 64 -6.36 3.23 -0.45
CA ILE A 64 -5.95 3.41 -1.85
C ILE A 64 -4.44 3.49 -1.94
N LEU A 65 -3.78 4.28 -1.11
CA LEU A 65 -2.32 4.40 -1.10
C LEU A 65 -1.66 3.04 -0.84
N ILE A 66 -2.14 2.29 0.16
CA ILE A 66 -1.68 0.92 0.42
C ILE A 66 -1.94 0.02 -0.79
N SER A 67 -3.02 0.25 -1.54
CA SER A 67 -3.35 -0.56 -2.71
C SER A 67 -2.50 -0.28 -3.95
N GLU A 68 -1.95 0.93 -4.05
CA GLU A 68 -1.12 1.36 -5.19
C GLU A 68 0.37 1.08 -4.97
N LEU A 69 0.75 0.51 -3.83
CA LEU A 69 2.12 0.11 -3.59
C LEU A 69 2.56 -0.96 -4.61
N PRO A 70 3.85 -0.99 -5.00
CA PRO A 70 4.33 -1.95 -5.98
C PRO A 70 3.99 -3.41 -5.60
N PRO A 71 3.65 -4.28 -6.57
CA PRO A 71 3.28 -5.67 -6.34
C PRO A 71 4.29 -6.51 -5.55
N ARG A 72 5.58 -6.10 -5.60
CA ARG A 72 6.68 -6.70 -4.85
C ARG A 72 6.55 -6.48 -3.33
N TRP A 73 5.77 -5.49 -2.91
CA TRP A 73 5.50 -5.15 -1.51
C TRP A 73 4.03 -5.25 -1.11
N THR A 74 3.12 -5.17 -2.09
CA THR A 74 1.71 -5.44 -1.86
C THR A 74 1.22 -6.38 -2.94
N LEU A 75 0.99 -7.65 -2.59
CA LEU A 75 0.61 -8.70 -3.52
C LEU A 75 -0.83 -8.53 -4.05
N LEU A 76 -1.17 -7.41 -4.68
CA LEU A 76 -2.56 -7.01 -4.92
C LEU A 76 -3.09 -7.51 -6.27
N GLY A 77 -3.75 -8.67 -6.19
CA GLY A 77 -4.90 -9.00 -7.03
C GLY A 77 -6.20 -8.73 -6.24
N PRO A 78 -7.38 -9.17 -6.72
CA PRO A 78 -8.68 -8.91 -6.11
C PRO A 78 -8.76 -9.66 -4.79
N ILE A 79 -8.28 -9.01 -3.74
CA ILE A 79 -8.11 -9.58 -2.40
C ILE A 79 -9.32 -9.28 -1.51
N GLN A 80 -10.19 -8.36 -1.96
CA GLN A 80 -11.44 -8.04 -1.26
C GLN A 80 -12.54 -9.09 -1.49
N MET A 81 -12.43 -9.90 -2.55
CA MET A 81 -13.40 -10.95 -2.85
C MET A 81 -13.07 -12.24 -2.08
N ALA A 82 -14.10 -13.00 -1.74
CA ALA A 82 -13.93 -14.32 -1.16
C ALA A 82 -13.23 -15.25 -2.17
N ALA A 83 -12.47 -16.23 -1.68
CA ALA A 83 -11.84 -17.20 -2.57
C ALA A 83 -12.91 -17.97 -3.36
N GLU A 84 -14.05 -18.21 -2.74
CA GLU A 84 -15.23 -18.89 -3.24
C GLU A 84 -15.83 -18.13 -4.44
N GLU A 85 -16.04 -16.82 -4.31
CA GLU A 85 -16.52 -15.97 -5.41
C GLU A 85 -15.53 -15.94 -6.59
N LEU A 86 -14.23 -15.98 -6.30
CA LEU A 86 -13.19 -16.02 -7.33
C LEU A 86 -13.02 -17.41 -7.96
N MET A 87 -13.51 -18.47 -7.32
CA MET A 87 -13.58 -19.80 -7.91
C MET A 87 -14.76 -19.88 -8.90
N ASP A 88 -15.88 -19.24 -8.58
CA ASP A 88 -17.07 -19.19 -9.43
C ASP A 88 -16.90 -18.22 -10.62
N ASN A 89 -16.24 -17.07 -10.39
CA ASN A 89 -15.95 -16.09 -11.43
C ASN A 89 -14.45 -15.68 -11.42
N PRO A 90 -13.56 -16.51 -12.01
CA PRO A 90 -12.13 -16.31 -11.89
C PRO A 90 -11.63 -15.10 -12.66
N THR A 91 -10.98 -14.19 -11.94
CA THR A 91 -10.26 -13.06 -12.55
C THR A 91 -8.91 -13.51 -13.11
N LYS A 92 -8.40 -12.81 -14.13
CA LYS A 92 -7.05 -13.07 -14.70
C LYS A 92 -5.94 -13.07 -13.65
N SER A 93 -6.09 -12.24 -12.62
CA SER A 93 -5.21 -12.14 -11.46
C SER A 93 -5.29 -13.37 -10.55
N PHE A 94 -6.49 -13.90 -10.29
CA PHE A 94 -6.69 -15.10 -9.46
C PHE A 94 -6.13 -16.35 -10.15
N LEU A 95 -6.32 -16.48 -11.47
CA LEU A 95 -5.78 -17.59 -12.27
C LEU A 95 -4.24 -17.64 -12.27
N LYS A 96 -3.57 -16.49 -12.12
CA LYS A 96 -2.11 -16.41 -12.02
C LYS A 96 -1.55 -16.82 -10.67
N LEU A 97 -2.39 -17.07 -9.66
CA LEU A 97 -1.94 -17.40 -8.31
C LEU A 97 -1.47 -18.85 -8.15
N GLY A 98 -1.91 -19.75 -9.02
CA GLY A 98 -1.62 -21.18 -8.91
C GLY A 98 -2.28 -21.99 -10.02
N SER A 99 -1.88 -23.25 -10.14
CA SER A 99 -2.33 -24.13 -11.22
C SER A 99 -3.70 -24.74 -10.94
N ASN A 100 -4.08 -24.86 -9.66
CA ASN A 100 -5.36 -25.39 -9.20
C ASN A 100 -6.04 -24.44 -8.18
N ASN A 101 -7.32 -24.69 -7.89
CA ASN A 101 -8.10 -23.82 -7.01
C ASN A 101 -7.61 -23.82 -5.55
N GLU A 102 -7.02 -24.92 -5.09
CA GLU A 102 -6.50 -25.05 -3.72
C GLU A 102 -5.22 -24.22 -3.53
N GLU A 103 -4.27 -24.30 -4.47
CA GLU A 103 -3.09 -23.44 -4.54
C GLU A 103 -3.47 -21.96 -4.66
N ARG A 104 -4.46 -21.64 -5.50
CA ARG A 104 -4.95 -20.26 -5.68
C ARG A 104 -5.56 -19.71 -4.39
N LYS A 105 -6.38 -20.51 -3.69
CA LYS A 105 -6.97 -20.13 -2.39
C LYS A 105 -5.88 -19.91 -1.34
N LYS A 106 -4.92 -20.84 -1.22
CA LYS A 106 -3.81 -20.72 -0.27
C LYS A 106 -2.94 -19.50 -0.55
N ALA A 107 -2.63 -19.24 -1.82
CA ALA A 107 -1.89 -18.06 -2.23
C ALA A 107 -2.68 -16.76 -1.98
N LEU A 108 -4.01 -16.76 -2.18
CA LEU A 108 -4.86 -15.61 -1.90
C LEU A 108 -4.92 -15.29 -0.40
N GLU A 109 -5.10 -16.31 0.44
CA GLU A 109 -5.12 -16.15 1.91
C GLU A 109 -3.76 -15.71 2.44
N TYR A 110 -2.66 -16.30 1.97
CA TYR A 110 -1.30 -15.83 2.30
C TYR A 110 -1.11 -14.35 1.97
N ARG A 111 -1.66 -13.89 0.84
CA ARG A 111 -1.62 -12.48 0.45
C ARG A 111 -2.48 -11.59 1.34
N LYS A 112 -3.65 -12.05 1.78
CA LYS A 112 -4.49 -11.37 2.78
C LYS A 112 -3.76 -11.22 4.11
N ASP A 113 -3.12 -12.28 4.57
CA ASP A 113 -2.33 -12.29 5.81
C ASP A 113 -1.13 -11.34 5.70
N CYS A 114 -0.36 -11.42 4.62
CA CYS A 114 0.72 -10.47 4.35
C CYS A 114 0.18 -9.03 4.34
N ARG A 115 -0.97 -8.75 3.73
CA ARG A 115 -1.56 -7.40 3.76
C ARG A 115 -1.88 -6.95 5.18
N ARG A 116 -2.46 -7.82 6.00
CA ARG A 116 -2.77 -7.52 7.40
C ARG A 116 -1.49 -7.18 8.18
N ASP A 117 -0.43 -7.94 7.97
CA ASP A 117 0.85 -7.75 8.66
C ASP A 117 1.60 -6.50 8.18
N TRP A 118 1.47 -6.17 6.89
CA TRP A 118 2.13 -5.01 6.28
C TRP A 118 1.36 -3.70 6.44
N THR A 119 0.03 -3.75 6.65
CA THR A 119 -0.80 -2.55 6.82
C THR A 119 -0.24 -1.60 7.90
N PRO A 120 0.13 -2.05 9.11
CA PRO A 120 0.79 -1.19 10.10
C PRO A 120 2.08 -0.55 9.59
N ASN A 121 2.92 -1.31 8.87
CA ASN A 121 4.18 -0.79 8.31
C ASN A 121 3.93 0.25 7.21
N CYS A 122 2.92 0.03 6.36
CA CYS A 122 2.50 0.98 5.35
C CYS A 122 1.89 2.24 5.96
N SER A 123 1.09 2.13 7.04
CA SER A 123 0.61 3.29 7.80
C SER A 123 1.77 4.11 8.37
N VAL A 124 2.81 3.46 8.92
CA VAL A 124 4.02 4.16 9.37
C VAL A 124 4.76 4.81 8.20
N ALA A 125 4.85 4.14 7.05
CA ALA A 125 5.46 4.71 5.85
C ALA A 125 4.70 5.96 5.34
N ILE A 126 3.37 5.92 5.33
CA ILE A 126 2.52 7.07 4.97
C ILE A 126 2.71 8.19 5.98
N ASN A 127 2.77 7.88 7.28
CA ASN A 127 3.06 8.87 8.31
C ASN A 127 4.40 9.57 8.09
N ARG A 128 5.44 8.85 7.67
CA ARG A 128 6.75 9.41 7.33
C ARG A 128 6.76 10.17 6.00
N ALA A 129 5.92 9.77 5.06
CA ALA A 129 5.87 10.36 3.72
C ALA A 129 5.22 11.74 3.73
N LEU A 130 4.13 11.86 4.48
CA LEU A 130 3.47 13.13 4.82
C LEU A 130 4.32 13.93 5.81
#